data_AF-A0A1W4WSJ1-F1
#
_entry.id   AF-A0A1W4WSJ1-F1
#
_cell.length_a   1.000
_cell.length_b   1.000
_cell.length_c   1.000
_cell.angle_alpha   90.00
_cell.angle_beta   90.00
_cell.angle_gamma   90.00
#
_symmetry.space_group_name_H-M   'P 1'
#
loop_
_entity.id
_entity.type
_entity.pdbx_description
1 polymer ?
#
loop_
_entity_poly.entity_id
_entity_poly.type
_entity_poly.pdbx_seq_one_letter_code
_entity_poly.pdbx_strand_id
1 'polypeptide(L)'
;MTGEALRVVGVRKKPGEPLGLTVEVDANKNLVIARILEGGTIDKQGLLHQGDVILEVNGTSVYTPEELQAEITKARDSVTLKIGPKQTENNETHASIVSNGTTNGLTRKLTCYMRALFAYDPEEDTLLPCKEIGLKFDRGDILQIVDQKDPNWWQAKKVISGGPAGLIPSPELEERRKAFVAPEADFVHKIGLCGTRTSKKKKKIIYQSKSNVEFDKAELLLYEEVTKMPPFKRKTLVLIGTQGVGRRTLKNRLINSDPDKFGAVVPWTSRPPRVLEENGQTYWFTDRETIEEEIKQYKFLEYGEYNGHIYGTHIDSVRDVIKQGKMCVLDCGPAALKILHNSTEFLPYVIFIAAPGMEQLKNLYDVSKSTNNLRYSSRNLTFDRQSSIRYSSRRARTLESLASLYEEDDLKKTLEESASMQRTYDKYIDLVITNNDFDTTFREIVRALESLTTEHQWVPVNWIY
;
A
#
# COMPACT_ATOMS: atom_id res chain seq x y z
N MET A 1 31.41 0.15 52.71
CA MET A 1 31.19 1.31 51.82
C MET A 1 31.69 0.89 50.45
N THR A 2 30.81 0.36 49.61
CA THR A 2 31.11 0.06 48.20
C THR A 2 31.13 1.40 47.47
N GLY A 3 32.31 1.86 47.05
CA GLY A 3 32.43 3.11 46.31
C GLY A 3 31.73 2.99 44.96
N GLU A 4 30.59 3.64 44.80
CA GLU A 4 29.90 3.73 43.52
C GLU A 4 30.77 4.53 42.55
N ALA A 5 31.19 3.89 41.46
CA ALA A 5 32.06 4.52 40.47
C ALA A 5 31.26 5.54 39.65
N LEU A 6 31.30 6.80 40.07
CA LEU A 6 30.74 7.93 39.33
C LEU A 6 31.62 8.24 38.11
N ARG A 7 31.02 8.34 36.93
CA ARG A 7 31.72 8.68 35.68
C ARG A 7 31.30 10.06 35.19
N VAL A 8 32.27 10.94 34.91
CA VAL A 8 31.99 12.24 34.29
C VAL A 8 32.32 12.17 32.81
N VAL A 9 31.37 12.59 31.96
CA VAL A 9 31.47 12.52 30.50
C VAL A 9 31.25 13.90 29.90
N GLY A 10 32.19 14.38 29.09
CA GLY A 10 32.04 15.61 28.32
C GLY A 10 31.57 15.32 26.89
N VAL A 11 30.42 15.87 26.52
CA VAL A 11 29.82 15.71 25.19
C VAL A 11 29.92 17.02 24.43
N ARG A 12 30.52 17.01 23.24
CA ARG A 12 30.50 18.17 22.33
C ARG A 12 29.12 18.29 21.70
N LYS A 13 28.49 19.47 21.80
CA LYS A 13 27.15 19.76 21.27
C LYS A 13 27.25 20.74 20.10
N LYS A 14 26.42 20.57 19.08
CA LYS A 14 26.21 21.61 18.06
C LYS A 14 25.02 22.50 18.46
N PRO A 15 25.13 23.83 18.34
CA PRO A 15 24.03 24.73 18.67
C PRO A 15 22.76 24.39 17.88
N GLY A 16 21.64 24.24 18.59
CA GLY A 16 20.33 23.92 17.99
C GLY A 16 20.09 22.44 17.63
N GLU A 17 21.09 21.56 17.75
CA GLU A 17 20.92 20.12 17.48
C GLU A 17 20.72 19.34 18.79
N PRO A 18 19.78 18.38 18.85
CA PRO A 18 19.63 17.50 20.01
C PRO A 18 20.83 16.56 20.16
N LEU A 19 21.08 16.09 21.39
CA LEU A 19 22.21 15.18 21.65
C LEU A 19 21.99 13.78 21.01
N GLY A 20 20.73 13.40 20.75
CA GLY A 20 20.37 12.11 20.16
C GLY A 20 20.25 10.99 21.19
N LEU A 21 19.57 11.26 22.31
CA LEU A 21 19.26 10.28 23.34
C LEU A 21 17.85 10.54 23.88
N THR A 22 17.21 9.52 24.43
CA THR A 22 15.96 9.65 25.21
C THR A 22 16.21 9.17 26.63
N VAL A 23 15.48 9.74 27.58
CA VAL A 23 15.54 9.38 28.99
C VAL A 23 14.17 8.99 29.50
N GLU A 24 14.16 8.14 30.52
CA GLU A 24 12.98 7.80 31.29
C GLU A 24 13.28 7.86 32.78
N VAL A 25 12.24 7.95 33.60
CA VAL A 25 12.37 7.88 35.05
C VAL A 25 12.02 6.45 35.47
N ASP A 26 12.98 5.74 36.06
CA ASP A 26 12.80 4.36 36.51
C ASP A 26 11.90 4.25 37.76
N ALA A 27 11.61 3.02 38.19
CA ALA A 27 10.82 2.76 39.41
C ALA A 27 11.44 3.34 40.69
N ASN A 28 12.76 3.56 40.69
CA ASN A 28 13.55 4.11 41.78
C ASN A 28 13.70 5.65 41.68
N LYS A 29 12.98 6.30 40.75
CA LYS A 29 13.01 7.74 40.47
C LYS A 29 14.37 8.27 39.96
N ASN A 30 15.18 7.40 39.35
CA ASN A 30 16.41 7.82 38.70
C ASN A 30 16.15 8.14 37.23
N LEU A 31 16.87 9.14 36.72
CA LEU A 31 16.81 9.52 35.31
C LEU A 31 17.78 8.62 34.51
N VAL A 32 17.24 7.71 33.71
CA VAL A 32 18.01 6.68 33.01
C VAL A 32 17.96 6.91 31.50
N ILE A 33 19.08 6.67 30.80
CA ILE A 33 19.12 6.69 29.33
C ILE A 33 18.33 5.48 28.80
N ALA A 34 17.12 5.74 28.33
CA ALA A 34 16.20 4.77 27.76
C ALA A 34 16.64 4.33 26.35
N ARG A 35 17.15 5.25 25.52
CA ARG A 35 17.59 4.96 24.15
C ARG A 35 18.65 5.93 23.66
N ILE A 36 19.50 5.48 22.75
CA ILE A 36 20.43 6.32 21.99
C ILE A 36 20.02 6.29 20.50
N LEU A 37 19.91 7.47 19.88
CA LEU A 37 19.55 7.64 18.48
C LEU A 37 20.79 7.52 17.60
N GLU A 38 20.74 6.64 16.62
CA GLU A 38 21.87 6.30 15.76
C GLU A 38 22.18 7.45 14.79
N GLY A 39 23.45 7.79 14.67
CA GLY A 39 23.93 8.98 13.96
C GLY A 39 23.76 10.29 14.75
N GLY A 40 23.20 10.25 15.96
CA GLY A 40 23.17 11.36 16.90
C GLY A 40 24.56 11.72 17.43
N THR A 41 24.64 12.81 18.21
CA THR A 41 25.90 13.30 18.77
C THR A 41 26.49 12.31 19.79
N ILE A 42 25.63 11.72 20.62
CA ILE A 42 26.03 10.70 21.60
C ILE A 42 26.53 9.43 20.92
N ASP A 43 25.79 8.90 19.94
CA ASP A 43 26.15 7.68 19.21
C ASP A 43 27.54 7.81 18.56
N LYS A 44 27.79 8.94 17.87
CA LYS A 44 29.09 9.22 17.25
C LYS A 44 30.26 9.29 18.23
N GLN A 45 30.02 9.70 19.47
CA GLN A 45 31.07 9.79 20.49
C GLN A 45 31.25 8.48 21.29
N GLY A 46 30.20 7.67 21.40
CA GLY A 46 30.25 6.34 22.06
C GLY A 46 30.54 6.40 23.56
N LEU A 47 30.33 7.54 24.21
CA LEU A 47 30.69 7.75 25.63
C LEU A 47 29.56 7.41 26.62
N LEU A 48 28.32 7.34 26.14
CA LEU A 48 27.14 6.98 26.91
C LEU A 48 26.48 5.75 26.32
N HIS A 49 25.80 4.99 27.16
CA HIS A 49 25.15 3.74 26.80
C HIS A 49 23.73 3.69 27.39
N GLN A 50 22.87 2.88 26.78
CA GLN A 50 21.57 2.57 27.36
C GLN A 50 21.74 2.01 28.79
N GLY A 51 20.85 2.44 29.69
CA GLY A 51 20.89 2.10 31.11
C GLY A 51 21.82 2.95 31.98
N ASP A 52 22.57 3.90 31.39
CA ASP A 52 23.33 4.87 32.18
C ASP A 52 22.39 5.82 32.94
N VAL A 53 22.66 6.05 34.22
CA VAL A 53 21.87 6.95 35.08
C VAL A 53 22.47 8.36 35.04
N ILE A 54 21.72 9.37 34.65
CA ILE A 54 22.18 10.76 34.62
C ILE A 54 21.86 11.41 35.98
N LEU A 55 22.89 11.94 36.65
CA LEU A 55 22.77 12.58 37.95
C LEU A 55 22.86 14.11 37.86
N GLU A 56 23.84 14.62 37.10
CA GLU A 56 24.09 16.05 36.97
C GLU A 56 24.40 16.44 35.52
N VAL A 57 23.99 17.66 35.14
CA VAL A 57 24.31 18.31 33.87
C VAL A 57 24.96 19.66 34.16
N ASN A 58 26.19 19.85 33.69
CA ASN A 58 26.99 21.06 33.92
C ASN A 58 27.10 21.48 35.42
N GLY A 59 27.08 20.50 36.33
CA GLY A 59 27.14 20.72 37.78
C GLY A 59 25.79 20.98 38.45
N THR A 60 24.69 20.97 37.69
CA THR A 60 23.32 21.06 38.22
C THR A 60 22.71 19.66 38.29
N SER A 61 22.22 19.25 39.46
CA SER A 61 21.49 17.98 39.62
C SER A 61 20.17 18.01 38.84
N VAL A 62 19.86 16.92 38.16
CA VAL A 62 18.63 16.77 37.36
C VAL A 62 17.90 15.51 37.78
N TYR A 63 16.58 15.59 37.88
CA TYR A 63 15.73 14.46 38.31
C TYR A 63 14.61 14.17 37.32
N THR A 64 14.23 15.15 36.49
CA THR A 64 13.19 14.97 35.46
C THR A 64 13.73 15.18 34.04
N PRO A 65 13.08 14.58 33.01
CA PRO A 65 13.42 14.81 31.61
C PRO A 65 13.37 16.29 31.20
N GLU A 66 12.42 17.05 31.75
CA GLU A 66 12.23 18.48 31.45
C GLU A 66 13.39 19.32 32.02
N GLU A 67 13.85 19.03 33.24
CA GLU A 67 15.02 19.66 33.84
C GLU A 67 16.29 19.37 33.02
N LEU A 68 16.47 18.11 32.61
CA LEU A 68 17.57 17.71 31.74
C LEU A 68 17.54 18.46 30.41
N GLN A 69 16.38 18.55 29.75
CA GLN A 69 16.22 19.25 28.47
C GLN A 69 16.52 20.74 28.62
N ALA A 70 16.06 21.38 29.70
CA ALA A 70 16.33 22.78 29.99
C ALA A 70 17.83 23.06 30.17
N GLU A 71 18.54 22.24 30.94
CA GLU A 71 19.98 22.39 31.16
C GLU A 71 20.82 22.10 29.91
N ILE A 72 20.45 21.08 29.12
CA ILE A 72 21.10 20.81 27.83
C ILE A 72 20.90 21.97 26.86
N THR A 73 19.74 22.62 26.87
CA THR A 73 19.42 23.74 25.97
C THR A 73 20.24 24.99 26.30
N LYS A 74 20.52 25.26 27.59
CA LYS A 74 21.39 26.36 28.04
C LYS A 74 22.83 26.23 27.53
N ALA A 75 23.31 25.00 27.37
CA ALA A 75 24.66 24.72 26.90
C ALA A 75 24.83 24.99 25.40
N ARG A 76 25.89 25.72 25.01
CA ARG A 76 26.18 26.06 23.61
C ARG A 76 27.04 24.99 22.92
N ASP A 77 28.27 24.80 23.39
CA ASP A 77 29.30 24.03 22.65
C ASP A 77 29.62 22.67 23.28
N SER A 78 29.35 22.52 24.58
CA SER A 78 29.61 21.27 25.31
C SER A 78 28.68 21.10 26.51
N VAL A 79 28.36 19.85 26.81
CA VAL A 79 27.58 19.43 27.97
C VAL A 79 28.44 18.46 28.78
N THR A 80 28.59 18.69 30.08
CA THR A 80 29.23 17.74 31.00
C THR A 80 28.16 16.98 31.76
N LEU A 81 28.16 15.66 31.68
CA LEU A 81 27.20 14.78 32.33
C LEU A 81 27.91 13.95 33.40
N LYS A 82 27.36 13.93 34.62
CA LYS A 82 27.79 13.02 35.67
C LYS A 82 26.86 11.81 35.68
N ILE A 83 27.45 10.65 35.47
CA ILE A 83 26.75 9.38 35.30
C ILE A 83 26.92 8.54 36.57
N GLY A 84 25.79 8.08 37.10
CA GLY A 84 25.70 7.15 38.22
C GLY A 84 26.01 5.71 37.81
N PRO A 85 26.16 4.81 38.79
CA PRO A 85 26.33 3.39 38.52
C PRO A 85 25.13 2.86 37.72
N LYS A 86 25.39 2.07 36.67
CA LYS A 86 24.32 1.35 35.96
C LYS A 86 23.60 0.45 36.95
N GLN A 87 22.29 0.65 37.13
CA GLN A 87 21.48 -0.32 37.85
C GLN A 87 21.28 -1.52 36.92
N THR A 88 22.10 -2.55 37.10
CA THR A 88 21.83 -3.87 36.52
C THR A 88 20.63 -4.46 37.23
N GLU A 89 19.44 -4.19 36.72
CA GLU A 89 18.38 -5.19 36.80
C GLU A 89 18.73 -6.30 35.81
N ASN A 90 18.85 -7.53 36.31
CA ASN A 90 19.20 -8.73 35.55
C ASN A 90 18.19 -8.96 34.41
N ASN A 91 18.49 -8.42 33.24
CA ASN A 91 17.98 -8.90 31.96
C ASN A 91 19.16 -9.04 31.02
N GLU A 92 20.00 -10.05 31.28
CA GLU A 92 20.87 -10.62 30.26
C GLU A 92 19.99 -11.22 29.16
N THR A 93 19.66 -10.42 28.16
CA THR A 93 19.19 -10.93 26.88
C THR A 93 20.42 -11.16 26.01
N HIS A 94 20.49 -12.35 25.42
CA HIS A 94 21.55 -12.89 24.56
C HIS A 94 21.86 -11.98 23.34
N ALA A 95 22.56 -10.86 23.55
CA ALA A 95 22.98 -9.95 22.48
C ALA A 95 24.50 -9.72 22.43
N SER A 96 25.27 -10.60 23.06
CA SER A 96 26.74 -10.52 23.12
C SER A 96 27.43 -11.80 22.61
N ILE A 97 26.86 -12.50 21.62
CA ILE A 97 27.57 -13.56 20.88
C ILE A 97 27.15 -13.60 19.40
N VAL A 98 27.24 -12.52 18.63
CA VAL A 98 27.50 -12.60 17.16
C VAL A 98 28.09 -11.26 16.68
N SER A 99 29.36 -11.01 16.99
CA SER A 99 30.12 -9.94 16.33
C SER A 99 31.56 -10.42 16.12
N ASN A 100 31.73 -11.43 15.27
CA ASN A 100 33.03 -11.74 14.66
C ASN A 100 32.79 -12.39 13.30
N GLY A 101 32.48 -11.53 12.34
CA GLY A 101 32.45 -11.82 10.91
C GLY A 101 33.22 -10.74 10.17
N THR A 102 34.46 -10.50 10.57
CA THR A 102 35.37 -9.55 9.94
C THR A 102 35.89 -10.13 8.63
N THR A 103 35.42 -9.60 7.49
CA THR A 103 36.18 -9.67 6.23
C THR A 103 36.28 -8.27 5.64
N ASN A 104 37.52 -7.78 5.53
CA ASN A 104 37.96 -6.63 4.73
C ASN A 104 37.38 -5.22 5.04
N GLY A 105 37.38 -4.78 6.30
CA GLY A 105 37.59 -3.35 6.65
C GLY A 105 36.59 -2.31 6.12
N LEU A 106 35.52 -2.72 5.45
CA LEU A 106 34.38 -1.90 5.05
C LEU A 106 33.14 -2.62 5.55
N THR A 107 32.69 -2.29 6.76
CA THR A 107 31.30 -2.54 7.18
C THR A 107 30.40 -1.65 6.33
N ARG A 108 30.12 -2.06 5.09
CA ARG A 108 29.00 -1.50 4.32
C ARG A 108 27.74 -1.91 5.08
N LYS A 109 27.28 -1.05 5.98
CA LYS A 109 25.95 -1.15 6.58
C LYS A 109 24.98 -1.25 5.40
N LEU A 110 24.39 -2.43 5.20
CA LEU A 110 23.43 -2.66 4.13
C LEU A 110 22.30 -1.66 4.35
N THR A 111 22.19 -0.67 3.48
CA THR A 111 21.15 0.35 3.56
C THR A 111 19.85 -0.27 3.08
N CYS A 112 18.92 -0.50 4.02
CA CYS A 112 17.58 -0.98 3.72
C CYS A 112 16.66 0.22 3.46
N TYR A 113 15.90 0.17 2.36
CA TYR A 113 14.90 1.19 2.01
C TYR A 113 13.53 0.55 1.99
N MET A 114 12.57 1.20 2.64
CA MET A 114 11.21 0.73 2.78
C MET A 114 10.26 1.80 2.25
N ARG A 115 9.28 1.41 1.44
CA ARG A 115 8.14 2.23 1.06
C ARG A 115 7.04 2.07 2.11
N ALA A 116 6.54 3.17 2.65
CA ALA A 116 5.42 3.17 3.57
C ALA A 116 4.09 2.94 2.82
N LEU A 117 3.30 1.95 3.25
CA LEU A 117 1.99 1.63 2.65
C LEU A 117 0.81 2.14 3.47
N PHE A 118 1.10 2.99 4.46
CA PHE A 118 0.15 3.72 5.30
C PHE A 118 0.75 5.08 5.69
N ALA A 119 -0.07 5.96 6.25
CA ALA A 119 0.37 7.23 6.81
C ALA A 119 0.51 7.11 8.33
N TYR A 120 1.49 7.81 8.89
CA TYR A 120 1.78 7.83 10.32
C TYR A 120 1.95 9.27 10.78
N ASP A 121 1.11 9.67 11.75
CA ASP A 121 1.26 10.94 12.45
C ASP A 121 1.72 10.68 13.90
N PRO A 122 2.95 11.07 14.26
CA PRO A 122 3.45 10.88 15.62
C PRO A 122 2.63 11.64 16.65
N GLU A 123 2.02 12.78 16.31
CA GLU A 123 1.23 13.58 17.26
C GLU A 123 0.00 12.82 17.78
N GLU A 124 -0.61 11.98 16.93
CA GLU A 124 -1.77 11.16 17.27
C GLU A 124 -1.39 9.88 18.06
N ASP A 125 -0.11 9.52 18.12
CA ASP A 125 0.34 8.22 18.64
C ASP A 125 0.57 8.17 20.15
N THR A 126 -0.40 7.68 20.92
CA THR A 126 -0.31 7.61 22.38
C THR A 126 0.77 6.68 22.94
N LEU A 127 1.35 5.79 22.13
CA LEU A 127 2.40 4.88 22.54
C LEU A 127 3.81 5.42 22.27
N LEU A 128 3.93 6.50 21.50
CA LEU A 128 5.21 7.11 21.18
C LEU A 128 5.77 7.82 22.43
N PRO A 129 6.96 7.43 22.94
CA PRO A 129 7.48 7.96 24.21
C PRO A 129 7.69 9.47 24.19
N CYS A 130 8.15 10.03 23.06
CA CYS A 130 8.31 11.46 22.86
C CYS A 130 7.85 11.82 21.44
N LYS A 131 6.93 12.78 21.31
CA LYS A 131 6.36 13.18 20.02
C LYS A 131 7.39 13.78 19.06
N GLU A 132 8.29 14.60 19.61
CA GLU A 132 9.32 15.35 18.88
C GLU A 132 10.31 14.47 18.09
N ILE A 133 10.52 13.23 18.53
CA ILE A 133 11.43 12.29 17.85
C ILE A 133 10.70 11.40 16.85
N GLY A 134 9.37 11.47 16.78
CA GLY A 134 8.58 10.71 15.82
C GLY A 134 8.79 11.22 14.39
N LEU A 135 8.98 10.30 13.45
CA LEU A 135 9.09 10.65 12.04
C LEU A 135 7.72 10.53 11.37
N LYS A 136 7.07 11.67 11.14
CA LYS A 136 5.85 11.72 10.33
C LYS A 136 6.13 11.28 8.89
N PHE A 137 5.30 10.40 8.35
CA PHE A 137 5.36 10.01 6.95
C PHE A 137 3.96 9.80 6.38
N ASP A 138 3.84 10.06 5.08
CA ASP A 138 2.66 9.78 4.30
C ASP A 138 2.85 8.45 3.56
N ARG A 139 1.74 7.90 3.09
CA ARG A 139 1.76 6.74 2.22
C ARG A 139 2.59 7.04 0.97
N GLY A 140 3.43 6.08 0.57
CA GLY A 140 4.29 6.15 -0.60
C GLY A 140 5.67 6.75 -0.31
N ASP A 141 5.87 7.36 0.86
CA ASP A 141 7.18 7.86 1.27
C ASP A 141 8.21 6.73 1.31
N ILE A 142 9.41 7.05 0.85
CA ILE A 142 10.57 6.15 0.92
C ILE A 142 11.37 6.49 2.17
N LEU A 143 11.52 5.48 3.02
CA LEU A 143 12.18 5.53 4.32
C LEU A 143 13.48 4.73 4.23
N GLN A 144 14.61 5.37 4.54
CA GLN A 144 15.86 4.67 4.78
C GLN A 144 15.86 4.17 6.22
N ILE A 145 15.87 2.86 6.41
CA ILE A 145 15.91 2.24 7.74
C ILE A 145 17.33 2.31 8.29
N VAL A 146 17.45 2.87 9.49
CA VAL A 146 18.72 3.13 10.18
C VAL A 146 18.98 2.06 11.24
N ASP A 147 17.99 1.81 12.10
CA ASP A 147 18.04 0.83 13.19
C ASP A 147 16.70 0.09 13.35
N GLN A 148 16.77 -1.21 13.60
CA GLN A 148 15.63 -2.11 13.82
C GLN A 148 15.74 -2.88 15.15
N LYS A 149 16.72 -2.57 16.01
CA LYS A 149 16.95 -3.30 17.27
C LYS A 149 15.76 -3.28 18.22
N ASP A 150 15.02 -2.17 18.25
CA ASP A 150 13.81 -2.08 19.05
C ASP A 150 12.62 -2.73 18.30
N PRO A 151 11.95 -3.72 18.89
CA PRO A 151 10.89 -4.47 18.22
C PRO A 151 9.63 -3.63 17.97
N ASN A 152 9.43 -2.51 18.66
CA ASN A 152 8.26 -1.65 18.52
C ASN A 152 8.54 -0.38 17.72
N TRP A 153 9.77 0.15 17.80
CA TRP A 153 10.11 1.48 17.31
C TRP A 153 11.41 1.48 16.50
N TRP A 154 11.29 1.44 15.18
CA TRP A 154 12.43 1.52 14.28
C TRP A 154 12.91 2.96 14.11
N GLN A 155 14.20 3.15 13.82
CA GLN A 155 14.75 4.45 13.42
C GLN A 155 14.83 4.51 11.90
N ALA A 156 14.30 5.58 11.31
CA ALA A 156 14.33 5.79 9.87
C ALA A 156 14.57 7.26 9.51
N LYS A 157 14.90 7.50 8.24
CA LYS A 157 15.01 8.83 7.63
C LYS A 157 14.17 8.87 6.36
N LYS A 158 13.47 9.98 6.11
CA LYS A 158 12.82 10.22 4.81
C LYS A 158 13.89 10.54 3.76
N VAL A 159 13.89 9.80 2.66
CA VAL A 159 14.89 9.96 1.59
C VAL A 159 14.77 11.30 0.88
N ILE A 160 13.54 11.77 0.65
CA ILE A 160 13.30 13.00 -0.12
C ILE A 160 13.60 14.26 0.69
N SER A 161 13.17 14.32 1.97
CA SER A 161 13.37 15.52 2.80
C SER A 161 14.77 15.62 3.42
N GLY A 162 15.53 14.51 3.47
CA GLY A 162 16.91 14.51 3.96
C GLY A 162 17.08 14.91 5.44
N GLY A 163 16.00 14.82 6.22
CA GLY A 163 15.96 15.20 7.64
C GLY A 163 16.72 14.26 8.58
N PRO A 164 16.79 14.58 9.89
CA PRO A 164 17.37 13.70 10.90
C PRO A 164 16.59 12.38 11.00
N ALA A 165 17.22 11.38 11.63
CA ALA A 165 16.51 10.14 11.94
C ALA A 165 15.42 10.40 12.97
N GLY A 166 14.28 9.76 12.80
CA GLY A 166 13.21 9.74 13.78
C GLY A 166 12.63 8.33 13.92
N LEU A 167 11.77 8.17 14.92
CA LEU A 167 11.11 6.91 15.22
C LEU A 167 9.90 6.69 14.33
N ILE A 168 9.78 5.48 13.81
CA ILE A 168 8.60 4.97 13.10
C ILE A 168 8.11 3.71 13.81
N PRO A 169 6.81 3.41 13.78
CA PRO A 169 6.29 2.15 14.31
C PRO A 169 6.86 0.98 13.51
N SER A 170 7.33 -0.05 14.19
CA SER A 170 7.76 -1.29 13.55
C SER A 170 6.57 -2.01 12.88
N PRO A 171 6.83 -2.95 11.95
CA PRO A 171 5.79 -3.83 11.42
C PRO A 171 5.01 -4.53 12.53
N GLU A 172 5.70 -5.09 13.53
CA GLU A 172 5.07 -5.81 14.64
C GLU A 172 4.14 -4.94 15.48
N LEU A 173 4.56 -3.70 15.80
CA LEU A 173 3.74 -2.76 16.56
C LEU A 173 2.46 -2.39 15.80
N GLU A 174 2.62 -2.11 14.51
CA GLU A 174 1.52 -1.66 13.66
C GLU A 174 0.56 -2.80 13.30
N GLU A 175 1.06 -4.03 13.11
CA GLU A 175 0.23 -5.23 13.01
C GLU A 175 -0.60 -5.42 14.27
N ARG A 176 0.03 -5.29 15.46
CA ARG A 176 -0.66 -5.42 16.74
C ARG A 176 -1.76 -4.36 16.87
N ARG A 177 -1.52 -3.11 16.48
CA ARG A 177 -2.53 -2.03 16.46
C ARG A 177 -3.72 -2.36 15.56
N LYS A 178 -3.47 -2.90 14.36
CA LYS A 178 -4.52 -3.26 13.40
C LYS A 178 -5.25 -4.56 13.74
N ALA A 179 -4.61 -5.46 14.50
CA ALA A 179 -5.20 -6.70 14.96
C ALA A 179 -6.18 -6.51 16.13
N PHE A 180 -6.03 -5.45 16.92
CA PHE A 180 -6.98 -5.11 18.00
C PHE A 180 -8.29 -4.56 17.43
N VAL A 181 -9.22 -5.46 17.11
CA VAL A 181 -10.63 -5.12 16.90
C VAL A 181 -11.26 -4.97 18.29
N ALA A 182 -11.75 -3.77 18.61
CA ALA A 182 -12.48 -3.56 19.87
C ALA A 182 -13.71 -4.51 19.92
N PRO A 183 -14.05 -5.11 21.08
CA PRO A 183 -15.14 -6.08 21.19
C PRO A 183 -16.50 -5.59 20.64
N GLU A 184 -16.74 -4.28 20.61
CA GLU A 184 -17.92 -3.66 20.02
C GLU A 184 -17.97 -3.70 18.48
N ALA A 185 -16.82 -3.76 17.80
CA ALA A 185 -16.70 -3.85 16.34
C ALA A 185 -16.89 -5.28 15.79
N ASP A 186 -17.07 -6.26 16.69
CA ASP A 186 -17.52 -7.61 16.39
C ASP A 186 -19.02 -7.68 16.05
N PHE A 187 -19.72 -6.54 16.00
CA PHE A 187 -21.12 -6.49 15.62
C PHE A 187 -21.36 -5.57 14.41
N VAL A 188 -22.13 -6.05 13.44
CA VAL A 188 -22.64 -5.21 12.34
C VAL A 188 -23.93 -4.55 12.81
N HIS A 189 -23.91 -3.22 12.94
CA HIS A 189 -25.12 -2.44 13.19
C HIS A 189 -25.83 -2.13 11.87
N LYS A 190 -27.01 -2.73 11.65
CA LYS A 190 -27.93 -2.29 10.59
C LYS A 190 -29.14 -1.59 11.22
N ILE A 191 -29.52 -0.46 10.64
CA ILE A 191 -30.80 0.19 10.92
C ILE A 191 -31.85 -0.58 10.11
N GLY A 192 -32.79 -1.23 10.80
CA GLY A 192 -33.92 -1.89 10.14
C GLY A 192 -34.92 -0.89 9.56
N LEU A 193 -35.83 -1.36 8.70
CA LEU A 193 -36.90 -0.57 8.05
C LEU A 193 -37.91 0.09 9.03
N CYS A 194 -37.66 0.02 10.35
CA CYS A 194 -38.49 0.59 11.41
C CYS A 194 -37.66 1.22 12.55
N GLY A 195 -36.40 1.63 12.29
CA GLY A 195 -35.58 2.35 13.27
C GLY A 195 -34.99 1.50 14.41
N THR A 196 -35.27 0.20 14.48
CA THR A 196 -34.63 -0.70 15.44
C THR A 196 -33.19 -1.02 15.02
N ARG A 197 -32.21 -0.70 15.89
CA ARG A 197 -30.80 -1.07 15.72
C ARG A 197 -30.66 -2.57 15.99
N THR A 198 -30.47 -3.35 14.94
CA THR A 198 -30.15 -4.78 15.08
C THR A 198 -28.64 -4.95 15.02
N SER A 199 -28.09 -5.57 16.06
CA SER A 199 -26.67 -5.87 16.20
C SER A 199 -26.45 -7.34 15.86
N LYS A 200 -25.85 -7.64 14.70
CA LYS A 200 -25.52 -9.03 14.32
C LYS A 200 -24.06 -9.30 14.62
N LYS A 201 -23.79 -10.33 15.45
CA LYS A 201 -22.43 -10.81 15.72
C LYS A 201 -21.76 -11.20 14.40
N LYS A 202 -20.58 -10.64 14.15
CA LYS A 202 -19.75 -10.89 12.98
C LYS A 202 -19.38 -12.37 12.98
N LYS A 203 -19.67 -13.05 11.88
CA LYS A 203 -19.45 -14.50 11.75
C LYS A 203 -17.95 -14.75 11.75
N LYS A 204 -17.43 -15.45 12.76
CA LYS A 204 -16.05 -15.96 12.77
C LYS A 204 -15.95 -17.04 11.70
N ILE A 205 -15.12 -16.82 10.68
CA ILE A 205 -14.88 -17.78 9.60
C ILE A 205 -13.68 -18.63 10.03
N ILE A 206 -13.89 -19.95 10.12
CA ILE A 206 -12.81 -20.91 10.40
C ILE A 206 -11.99 -21.07 9.13
N TYR A 207 -10.66 -21.15 9.26
CA TYR A 207 -9.75 -21.32 8.13
C TYR A 207 -10.09 -22.57 7.33
N GLN A 208 -10.53 -22.38 6.09
CA GLN A 208 -10.70 -23.43 5.10
C GLN A 208 -9.79 -23.11 3.92
N SER A 209 -8.95 -24.06 3.50
CA SER A 209 -7.99 -23.87 2.40
C SER A 209 -8.66 -23.43 1.09
N LYS A 210 -9.95 -23.76 0.89
CA LYS A 210 -10.76 -23.36 -0.26
C LYS A 210 -11.17 -21.88 -0.26
N SER A 211 -11.08 -21.17 0.88
CA SER A 211 -11.37 -19.74 1.01
C SER A 211 -10.11 -18.89 1.21
N ASN A 212 -8.94 -19.38 0.76
CA ASN A 212 -7.67 -18.63 0.82
C ASN A 212 -7.78 -17.20 0.25
N VAL A 213 -8.56 -17.00 -0.81
CA VAL A 213 -8.79 -15.67 -1.42
C VAL A 213 -9.46 -14.69 -0.45
N GLU A 214 -10.25 -15.17 0.51
CA GLU A 214 -10.82 -14.33 1.57
C GLU A 214 -9.82 -14.03 2.69
N PHE A 215 -8.87 -14.93 2.94
CA PHE A 215 -7.79 -14.75 3.93
C PHE A 215 -6.64 -13.90 3.40
N ASP A 216 -6.41 -13.86 2.08
CA ASP A 216 -5.52 -12.89 1.44
C ASP A 216 -5.91 -11.43 1.74
N LYS A 217 -7.17 -11.18 2.10
CA LYS A 217 -7.65 -9.87 2.58
C LYS A 217 -7.12 -9.50 3.97
N ALA A 218 -6.59 -10.46 4.73
CA ALA A 218 -6.01 -10.25 6.05
C ALA A 218 -4.51 -9.95 6.03
N GLU A 219 -3.86 -9.98 4.85
CA GLU A 219 -2.45 -9.64 4.70
C GLU A 219 -2.25 -8.12 4.84
N LEU A 220 -1.68 -7.72 5.98
CA LEU A 220 -1.34 -6.35 6.32
C LEU A 220 0.02 -5.99 5.74
N LEU A 221 0.03 -5.56 4.48
CA LEU A 221 1.19 -4.93 3.87
C LEU A 221 1.34 -3.50 4.43
N LEU A 222 2.31 -3.32 5.33
CA LEU A 222 2.57 -2.06 6.04
C LEU A 222 3.76 -1.30 5.45
N TYR A 223 4.84 -2.02 5.25
CA TYR A 223 6.06 -1.55 4.61
C TYR A 223 6.42 -2.51 3.51
N GLU A 224 7.07 -2.00 2.48
CA GLU A 224 7.57 -2.79 1.37
C GLU A 224 9.02 -2.45 1.11
N GLU A 225 9.88 -3.47 1.07
CA GLU A 225 11.28 -3.25 0.78
C GLU A 225 11.47 -2.87 -0.69
N VAL A 226 12.14 -1.75 -0.92
CA VAL A 226 12.34 -1.18 -2.26
C VAL A 226 13.81 -0.87 -2.53
N THR A 227 14.16 -0.79 -3.80
CA THR A 227 15.46 -0.31 -4.24
C THR A 227 15.30 0.69 -5.39
N LYS A 228 16.26 1.62 -5.47
CA LYS A 228 16.26 2.65 -6.50
C LYS A 228 16.95 2.12 -7.75
N MET A 229 16.19 2.01 -8.83
CA MET A 229 16.66 1.56 -10.12
C MET A 229 16.85 2.73 -11.09
N PRO A 230 17.84 2.66 -11.99
CA PRO A 230 17.94 3.57 -13.12
C PRO A 230 16.67 3.48 -13.99
N PRO A 231 16.40 4.49 -14.84
CA PRO A 231 15.21 4.48 -15.69
C PRO A 231 15.11 3.21 -16.53
N PHE A 232 13.94 2.56 -16.51
CA PHE A 232 13.70 1.32 -17.25
C PHE A 232 12.21 1.15 -17.59
N LYS A 233 11.93 0.40 -18.65
CA LYS A 233 10.56 0.11 -19.07
C LYS A 233 9.95 -1.00 -18.21
N ARG A 234 8.74 -0.76 -17.70
CA ARG A 234 7.89 -1.80 -17.11
C ARG A 234 7.39 -2.75 -18.21
N LYS A 235 7.13 -4.01 -17.86
CA LYS A 235 6.72 -5.04 -18.82
C LYS A 235 5.20 -5.10 -18.99
N THR A 236 4.46 -4.73 -17.95
CA THR A 236 3.00 -4.71 -17.97
C THR A 236 2.47 -3.35 -17.50
N LEU A 237 1.44 -2.84 -18.17
CA LEU A 237 0.62 -1.71 -17.74
C LEU A 237 -0.75 -2.24 -17.36
N VAL A 238 -1.20 -1.98 -16.14
CA VAL A 238 -2.48 -2.47 -15.61
C VAL A 238 -3.42 -1.29 -15.37
N LEU A 239 -4.57 -1.29 -16.05
CA LEU A 239 -5.63 -0.32 -15.86
C LEU A 239 -6.74 -0.92 -14.98
N ILE A 240 -6.81 -0.47 -13.73
CA ILE A 240 -7.81 -0.90 -12.74
C ILE A 240 -8.84 0.20 -12.51
N GLY A 241 -10.05 -0.17 -12.12
CA GLY A 241 -11.15 0.76 -11.85
C GLY A 241 -12.50 0.06 -11.96
N THR A 242 -13.56 0.72 -11.54
CA THR A 242 -14.91 0.18 -11.64
C THR A 242 -15.37 -0.01 -13.08
N GLN A 243 -16.49 -0.71 -13.27
CA GLN A 243 -17.09 -0.83 -14.59
C GLN A 243 -17.59 0.55 -15.05
N GLY A 244 -17.50 0.82 -16.35
CA GLY A 244 -17.99 2.08 -16.95
C GLY A 244 -16.98 3.24 -16.98
N VAL A 245 -15.88 3.20 -16.22
CA VAL A 245 -14.88 4.30 -16.19
C VAL A 245 -13.99 4.40 -17.43
N GLY A 246 -14.20 3.55 -18.45
CA GLY A 246 -13.53 3.68 -19.75
C GLY A 246 -12.18 2.97 -19.89
N ARG A 247 -11.83 2.04 -18.99
CA ARG A 247 -10.56 1.26 -19.03
C ARG A 247 -10.28 0.61 -20.38
N ARG A 248 -11.29 -0.06 -20.96
CA ARG A 248 -11.17 -0.74 -22.26
C ARG A 248 -10.92 0.25 -23.40
N THR A 249 -11.58 1.41 -23.36
CA THR A 249 -11.40 2.47 -24.37
C THR A 249 -9.98 3.02 -24.32
N LEU A 250 -9.45 3.33 -23.13
CA LEU A 250 -8.08 3.79 -22.93
C LEU A 250 -7.06 2.73 -23.38
N LYS A 251 -7.27 1.46 -23.01
CA LYS A 251 -6.44 0.33 -23.46
C LYS A 251 -6.36 0.25 -24.98
N ASN A 252 -7.50 0.21 -25.66
CA ASN A 252 -7.55 0.08 -27.11
C ASN A 252 -6.91 1.29 -27.79
N ARG A 253 -7.10 2.50 -27.23
CA ARG A 253 -6.47 3.72 -27.74
C ARG A 253 -4.94 3.67 -27.61
N LEU A 254 -4.41 3.21 -26.48
CA LEU A 254 -2.96 3.03 -26.29
C LEU A 254 -2.39 2.06 -27.33
N ILE A 255 -3.01 0.90 -27.50
CA ILE A 255 -2.54 -0.11 -28.45
C ILE A 255 -2.59 0.42 -29.89
N ASN A 256 -3.68 1.07 -30.28
CA ASN A 256 -3.81 1.63 -31.62
C ASN A 256 -2.87 2.82 -31.89
N SER A 257 -2.46 3.54 -30.83
CA SER A 257 -1.53 4.66 -30.97
C SER A 257 -0.11 4.23 -31.31
N ASP A 258 0.32 3.07 -30.79
CA ASP A 258 1.66 2.51 -31.04
C ASP A 258 1.61 0.97 -30.90
N PRO A 259 1.25 0.25 -31.97
CA PRO A 259 1.12 -1.22 -31.95
C PRO A 259 2.45 -1.95 -31.76
N ASP A 260 3.58 -1.29 -31.99
CA ASP A 260 4.91 -1.88 -31.81
C ASP A 260 5.36 -1.77 -30.36
N LYS A 261 4.92 -0.74 -29.64
CA LYS A 261 5.21 -0.55 -28.21
C LYS A 261 4.24 -1.30 -27.30
N PHE A 262 2.96 -1.38 -27.66
CA PHE A 262 1.90 -1.90 -26.79
C PHE A 262 1.24 -3.15 -27.38
N GLY A 263 0.93 -4.13 -26.53
CA GLY A 263 0.21 -5.34 -26.92
C GLY A 263 -0.94 -5.67 -25.97
N ALA A 264 -2.01 -6.26 -26.51
CA ALA A 264 -3.08 -6.88 -25.74
C ALA A 264 -2.94 -8.39 -25.71
N VAL A 265 -3.43 -9.00 -24.64
CA VAL A 265 -3.62 -10.45 -24.55
C VAL A 265 -4.91 -10.87 -25.24
N VAL A 266 -4.86 -12.03 -25.90
CA VAL A 266 -6.05 -12.72 -26.39
C VAL A 266 -6.60 -13.58 -25.23
N PRO A 267 -7.84 -13.32 -24.76
CA PRO A 267 -8.43 -14.10 -23.67
C PRO A 267 -8.82 -15.51 -24.11
N TRP A 268 -8.93 -16.41 -23.16
CA TRP A 268 -9.38 -17.79 -23.34
C TRP A 268 -10.86 -17.93 -23.02
N THR A 269 -11.54 -18.87 -23.67
CA THR A 269 -12.94 -19.18 -23.37
C THR A 269 -13.30 -20.64 -23.61
N SER A 270 -14.23 -21.15 -22.79
CA SER A 270 -14.88 -22.45 -23.02
C SER A 270 -16.10 -22.40 -23.93
N ARG A 271 -16.43 -21.21 -24.48
CA ARG A 271 -17.51 -21.07 -25.45
C ARG A 271 -17.07 -21.65 -26.80
N PRO A 272 -17.91 -22.40 -27.52
CA PRO A 272 -17.59 -22.81 -28.88
C PRO A 272 -17.42 -21.60 -29.83
N PRO A 273 -16.50 -21.67 -30.81
CA PRO A 273 -16.32 -20.61 -31.80
C PRO A 273 -17.57 -20.45 -32.67
N ARG A 274 -17.91 -19.21 -33.04
CA ARG A 274 -18.94 -18.92 -34.06
C ARG A 274 -18.37 -19.09 -35.47
N VAL A 275 -19.26 -19.15 -36.46
CA VAL A 275 -18.94 -19.41 -37.88
C VAL A 275 -17.84 -18.51 -38.46
N LEU A 276 -17.67 -17.29 -37.95
CA LEU A 276 -16.66 -16.32 -38.43
C LEU A 276 -15.55 -16.04 -37.40
N GLU A 277 -15.49 -16.80 -36.31
CA GLU A 277 -14.48 -16.63 -35.28
C GLU A 277 -13.36 -17.65 -35.49
N GLU A 278 -12.13 -17.15 -35.63
CA GLU A 278 -10.93 -17.98 -35.70
C GLU A 278 -10.24 -18.05 -34.33
N ASN A 279 -9.67 -19.23 -34.04
CA ASN A 279 -8.92 -19.46 -32.81
C ASN A 279 -7.64 -18.61 -32.78
N GLY A 280 -7.41 -17.93 -31.65
CA GLY A 280 -6.25 -17.07 -31.44
C GLY A 280 -6.38 -15.66 -31.99
N GLN A 281 -7.48 -15.31 -32.68
CA GLN A 281 -7.74 -13.94 -33.09
C GLN A 281 -8.42 -13.12 -31.97
N THR A 282 -9.67 -13.45 -31.66
CA THR A 282 -10.45 -12.75 -30.62
C THR A 282 -10.45 -13.52 -29.30
N TYR A 283 -10.41 -14.86 -29.38
CA TYR A 283 -10.36 -15.76 -28.24
C TYR A 283 -9.50 -16.97 -28.57
N TRP A 284 -8.85 -17.52 -27.54
CA TRP A 284 -8.42 -18.90 -27.54
C TRP A 284 -9.60 -19.77 -27.08
N PHE A 285 -10.08 -20.61 -27.98
CA PHE A 285 -11.20 -21.52 -27.74
C PHE A 285 -10.67 -22.88 -27.29
N THR A 286 -11.16 -23.36 -26.15
CA THR A 286 -10.85 -24.69 -25.62
C THR A 286 -12.09 -25.25 -24.93
N ASP A 287 -12.06 -26.50 -24.49
CA ASP A 287 -13.13 -27.10 -23.70
C ASP A 287 -13.13 -26.60 -22.24
N ARG A 288 -14.26 -26.77 -21.55
CA ARG A 288 -14.44 -26.30 -20.17
C ARG A 288 -13.56 -27.07 -19.17
N GLU A 289 -13.39 -28.37 -19.37
CA GLU A 289 -12.66 -29.25 -18.46
C GLU A 289 -11.19 -28.83 -18.41
N THR A 290 -10.57 -28.58 -19.57
CA THR A 290 -9.21 -28.04 -19.68
C THR A 290 -9.05 -26.73 -18.93
N ILE A 291 -9.96 -25.75 -19.12
CA ILE A 291 -9.87 -24.46 -18.40
C ILE A 291 -9.97 -24.68 -16.88
N GLU A 292 -10.88 -25.53 -16.42
CA GLU A 292 -11.04 -25.81 -14.99
C GLU A 292 -9.82 -26.50 -14.38
N GLU A 293 -9.16 -27.39 -15.12
CA GLU A 293 -7.90 -28.00 -14.71
C GLU A 293 -6.76 -26.98 -14.65
N GLU A 294 -6.63 -26.11 -15.64
CA GLU A 294 -5.60 -25.08 -15.68
C GLU A 294 -5.80 -23.98 -14.64
N ILE A 295 -7.05 -23.67 -14.30
CA ILE A 295 -7.40 -22.81 -13.15
C ILE A 295 -6.90 -23.45 -11.84
N LYS A 296 -7.09 -24.76 -11.65
CA LYS A 296 -6.56 -25.48 -10.47
C LYS A 296 -5.03 -25.49 -10.41
N GLN A 297 -4.38 -25.39 -11.57
CA GLN A 297 -2.93 -25.28 -11.71
C GLN A 297 -2.42 -23.82 -11.61
N TYR A 298 -3.28 -22.85 -11.28
CA TYR A 298 -2.93 -21.43 -11.15
C TYR A 298 -2.34 -20.81 -12.43
N LYS A 299 -2.76 -21.28 -13.61
CA LYS A 299 -2.30 -20.74 -14.91
C LYS A 299 -3.11 -19.56 -15.43
N PHE A 300 -4.21 -19.22 -14.76
CA PHE A 300 -5.06 -18.10 -15.10
C PHE A 300 -4.82 -16.92 -14.16
N LEU A 301 -4.56 -15.74 -14.74
CA LEU A 301 -4.41 -14.49 -14.01
C LEU A 301 -5.75 -14.03 -13.43
N GLU A 302 -6.80 -14.16 -14.22
CA GLU A 302 -8.19 -13.94 -13.82
C GLU A 302 -9.11 -14.81 -14.66
N TYR A 303 -10.27 -15.14 -14.11
CA TYR A 303 -11.32 -15.85 -14.82
C TYR A 303 -12.70 -15.49 -14.25
N GLY A 304 -13.72 -15.69 -15.07
CA GLY A 304 -15.10 -15.50 -14.71
C GLY A 304 -16.02 -16.34 -15.59
N GLU A 305 -17.25 -16.53 -15.15
CA GLU A 305 -18.25 -17.29 -15.89
C GLU A 305 -19.33 -16.37 -16.45
N TYR A 306 -19.69 -16.55 -17.71
CA TYR A 306 -20.72 -15.80 -18.40
C TYR A 306 -21.51 -16.72 -19.34
N ASN A 307 -22.84 -16.76 -19.19
CA ASN A 307 -23.75 -17.62 -19.93
C ASN A 307 -23.32 -19.10 -19.97
N GLY A 308 -22.86 -19.64 -18.82
CA GLY A 308 -22.43 -21.03 -18.71
C GLY A 308 -21.04 -21.35 -19.29
N HIS A 309 -20.33 -20.34 -19.79
CA HIS A 309 -18.98 -20.48 -20.34
C HIS A 309 -17.96 -19.69 -19.51
N ILE A 310 -16.78 -20.26 -19.37
CA ILE A 310 -15.67 -19.63 -18.67
C ILE A 310 -14.95 -18.70 -19.65
N TYR A 311 -14.52 -17.55 -19.16
CA TYR A 311 -13.64 -16.61 -19.84
C TYR A 311 -12.51 -16.26 -18.90
N GLY A 312 -11.28 -16.13 -19.41
CA GLY A 312 -10.16 -15.77 -18.56
C GLY A 312 -8.94 -15.30 -19.31
N THR A 313 -8.00 -14.73 -18.57
CA THR A 313 -6.70 -14.30 -19.09
C THR A 313 -5.66 -15.30 -18.64
N HIS A 314 -5.11 -16.06 -19.58
CA HIS A 314 -4.05 -17.02 -19.30
C HIS A 314 -2.73 -16.29 -19.06
N ILE A 315 -1.93 -16.76 -18.09
CA ILE A 315 -0.67 -16.13 -17.71
C ILE A 315 0.36 -16.19 -18.86
N ASP A 316 0.40 -17.30 -19.61
CA ASP A 316 1.31 -17.41 -20.75
C ASP A 316 0.98 -16.43 -21.87
N SER A 317 -0.30 -16.05 -22.06
CA SER A 317 -0.66 -14.99 -23.01
C SER A 317 0.00 -13.65 -22.65
N VAL A 318 0.15 -13.35 -21.35
CA VAL A 318 0.87 -12.16 -20.87
C VAL A 318 2.36 -12.28 -21.18
N ARG A 319 2.95 -13.45 -20.89
CA ARG A 319 4.37 -13.72 -21.16
C ARG A 319 4.70 -13.61 -22.64
N ASP A 320 3.82 -14.05 -23.52
CA ASP A 320 4.05 -14.02 -24.96
C ASP A 320 4.08 -12.59 -25.52
N VAL A 321 3.22 -11.69 -25.02
CA VAL A 321 3.29 -10.26 -25.37
C VAL A 321 4.61 -9.64 -24.89
N ILE A 322 5.05 -9.99 -23.68
CA ILE A 322 6.33 -9.52 -23.12
C ILE A 322 7.52 -10.03 -23.95
N LYS A 323 7.50 -11.30 -24.37
CA LYS A 323 8.55 -11.91 -25.23
C LYS A 323 8.65 -11.24 -26.60
N GLN A 324 7.55 -10.69 -27.11
CA GLN A 324 7.54 -9.91 -28.35
C GLN A 324 8.20 -8.52 -28.17
N GLY A 325 8.67 -8.17 -26.97
CA GLY A 325 9.29 -6.88 -26.67
C GLY A 325 8.27 -5.74 -26.45
N LYS A 326 6.98 -6.07 -26.39
CA LYS A 326 5.89 -5.10 -26.18
C LYS A 326 5.53 -4.98 -24.70
N MET A 327 5.09 -3.79 -24.30
CA MET A 327 4.44 -3.62 -23.00
C MET A 327 3.02 -4.19 -23.07
N CYS A 328 2.72 -5.17 -22.22
CA CYS A 328 1.41 -5.79 -22.17
C CYS A 328 0.42 -4.88 -21.42
N VAL A 329 -0.66 -4.46 -22.09
CA VAL A 329 -1.68 -3.59 -21.50
C VAL A 329 -2.89 -4.43 -21.06
N LEU A 330 -3.15 -4.44 -19.75
CA LEU A 330 -4.16 -5.26 -19.08
C LEU A 330 -5.29 -4.39 -18.52
N ASP A 331 -6.53 -4.82 -18.68
CA ASP A 331 -7.73 -4.24 -18.06
C ASP A 331 -8.43 -5.25 -17.14
N CYS A 332 -7.64 -5.95 -16.32
CA CYS A 332 -8.10 -7.00 -15.42
C CYS A 332 -8.84 -6.48 -14.18
N GLY A 333 -9.43 -7.39 -13.41
CA GLY A 333 -9.95 -7.13 -12.07
C GLY A 333 -8.84 -6.94 -11.04
N PRO A 334 -9.14 -6.30 -9.88
CA PRO A 334 -8.11 -5.97 -8.89
C PRO A 334 -7.53 -7.19 -8.16
N ALA A 335 -8.19 -8.35 -8.18
CA ALA A 335 -7.67 -9.59 -7.62
C ALA A 335 -6.36 -10.05 -8.28
N ALA A 336 -6.19 -9.73 -9.57
CA ALA A 336 -5.00 -10.06 -10.35
C ALA A 336 -3.75 -9.28 -9.88
N LEU A 337 -3.92 -8.14 -9.20
CA LEU A 337 -2.81 -7.28 -8.79
C LEU A 337 -1.83 -7.99 -7.87
N LYS A 338 -2.31 -8.83 -6.94
CA LYS A 338 -1.46 -9.61 -6.04
C LYS A 338 -0.51 -10.54 -6.82
N ILE A 339 -1.05 -11.22 -7.83
CA ILE A 339 -0.29 -12.15 -8.67
C ILE A 339 0.74 -11.37 -9.51
N LEU A 340 0.33 -10.26 -10.12
CA LEU A 340 1.21 -9.43 -10.95
C LEU A 340 2.34 -8.81 -10.12
N HIS A 341 2.02 -8.31 -8.93
CA HIS A 341 2.94 -7.63 -8.05
C HIS A 341 4.00 -8.55 -7.44
N ASN A 342 3.60 -9.76 -7.03
CA ASN A 342 4.52 -10.71 -6.40
C ASN A 342 5.36 -11.51 -7.42
N SER A 343 5.13 -11.30 -8.72
CA SER A 343 5.89 -11.94 -9.78
C SER A 343 6.99 -11.02 -10.31
N THR A 344 8.20 -11.55 -10.38
CA THR A 344 9.39 -10.84 -10.89
C THR A 344 9.34 -10.67 -12.42
N GLU A 345 8.48 -11.42 -13.11
CA GLU A 345 8.46 -11.44 -14.57
C GLU A 345 7.58 -10.34 -15.18
N PHE A 346 6.57 -9.84 -14.46
CA PHE A 346 5.55 -8.92 -15.01
C PHE A 346 5.84 -7.44 -14.77
N LEU A 347 6.60 -7.09 -13.72
CA LEU A 347 7.01 -5.72 -13.39
C LEU A 347 5.88 -4.69 -13.63
N PRO A 348 4.71 -4.84 -12.97
CA PRO A 348 3.52 -4.08 -13.31
C PRO A 348 3.65 -2.60 -12.99
N TYR A 349 3.16 -1.76 -13.89
CA TYR A 349 2.81 -0.36 -13.61
C TYR A 349 1.29 -0.25 -13.52
N VAL A 350 0.77 0.07 -12.34
CA VAL A 350 -0.66 0.00 -12.05
C VAL A 350 -1.24 1.41 -11.98
N ILE A 351 -2.11 1.71 -12.93
CA ILE A 351 -2.87 2.97 -12.97
C ILE A 351 -4.31 2.67 -12.57
N PHE A 352 -4.76 3.29 -11.49
CA PHE A 352 -6.14 3.26 -11.06
C PHE A 352 -6.91 4.40 -11.72
N ILE A 353 -7.90 4.04 -12.54
CA ILE A 353 -8.84 4.96 -13.18
C ILE A 353 -10.03 5.15 -12.23
N ALA A 354 -9.98 6.23 -11.46
CA ALA A 354 -11.05 6.59 -10.55
C ALA A 354 -12.30 7.06 -11.31
N ALA A 355 -13.47 6.67 -10.81
CA ALA A 355 -14.74 7.16 -11.34
C ALA A 355 -14.81 8.70 -11.17
N PRO A 356 -15.11 9.44 -12.25
CA PRO A 356 -15.31 10.89 -12.16
C PRO A 356 -16.63 11.22 -11.47
N GLY A 357 -16.90 12.50 -11.26
CA GLY A 357 -18.18 12.97 -10.72
C GLY A 357 -19.39 12.43 -11.48
N MET A 358 -20.56 12.41 -10.82
CA MET A 358 -21.76 11.76 -11.32
C MET A 358 -22.20 12.24 -12.72
N GLU A 359 -22.05 13.54 -12.97
CA GLU A 359 -22.37 14.18 -14.26
C GLU A 359 -21.45 13.67 -15.38
N GLN A 360 -20.14 13.66 -15.13
CA GLN A 360 -19.14 13.18 -16.09
C GLN A 360 -19.29 11.68 -16.32
N LEU A 361 -19.59 10.92 -15.28
CA LEU A 361 -19.81 9.48 -15.39
C LEU A 361 -21.00 9.17 -16.31
N LYS A 362 -22.09 9.94 -16.21
CA LYS A 362 -23.24 9.83 -17.12
C LYS A 362 -22.83 10.05 -18.58
N ASN A 363 -22.02 11.07 -18.85
CA ASN A 363 -21.50 11.35 -20.18
C ASN A 363 -20.64 10.18 -20.71
N LEU A 364 -19.80 9.56 -19.87
CA LEU A 364 -19.01 8.39 -20.25
C LEU A 364 -19.89 7.19 -20.63
N TYR A 365 -20.98 6.97 -19.90
CA TYR A 365 -21.96 5.92 -20.21
C TYR A 365 -22.67 6.18 -21.54
N ASP A 366 -23.03 7.42 -21.84
CA ASP A 366 -23.70 7.78 -23.11
C ASP A 366 -22.75 7.65 -24.31
N VAL A 367 -21.46 8.01 -24.15
CA VAL A 367 -20.43 7.77 -25.17
C VAL A 367 -20.17 6.27 -25.38
N SER A 368 -20.21 5.46 -24.31
CA SER A 368 -20.08 4.00 -24.42
C SER A 368 -21.27 3.36 -25.15
N LYS A 369 -22.49 3.88 -24.94
CA LYS A 369 -23.71 3.44 -25.65
C LYS A 369 -23.64 3.74 -27.16
N SER A 370 -23.01 4.84 -27.56
CA SER A 370 -22.91 5.22 -28.98
C SER A 370 -21.75 4.53 -29.72
N THR A 371 -20.68 4.15 -29.02
CA THR A 371 -19.48 3.55 -29.63
C THR A 371 -19.45 2.02 -29.66
N ASN A 372 -20.18 1.33 -28.78
CA ASN A 372 -20.24 -0.14 -28.76
C ASN A 372 -21.56 -0.69 -29.33
N ASN A 373 -21.54 -1.11 -30.60
CA ASN A 373 -22.62 -1.91 -31.20
C ASN A 373 -22.58 -3.40 -30.81
N LEU A 374 -21.88 -3.80 -29.75
CA LEU A 374 -21.93 -5.18 -29.24
C LEU A 374 -21.34 -5.30 -27.81
N ARG A 375 -22.19 -5.10 -26.79
CA ARG A 375 -22.23 -5.86 -25.52
C ARG A 375 -23.28 -5.24 -24.60
N TYR A 376 -24.44 -5.87 -24.62
CA TYR A 376 -25.51 -5.71 -23.65
C TYR A 376 -24.94 -5.76 -22.22
N SER A 377 -25.09 -4.68 -21.46
CA SER A 377 -25.02 -4.74 -20.00
C SER A 377 -26.10 -5.71 -19.53
N SER A 378 -25.70 -6.83 -18.95
CA SER A 378 -26.62 -7.80 -18.35
C SER A 378 -27.12 -7.27 -17.01
N ARG A 379 -28.07 -6.35 -17.07
CA ARG A 379 -29.24 -6.36 -16.19
C ARG A 379 -30.45 -6.52 -17.09
N ASN A 380 -30.79 -7.78 -17.38
CA ASN A 380 -32.12 -8.13 -17.85
C ASN A 380 -33.13 -7.71 -16.78
N LEU A 381 -33.63 -6.48 -16.84
CA LEU A 381 -35.04 -6.25 -16.60
C LEU A 381 -35.76 -6.72 -17.87
N THR A 382 -35.88 -8.04 -18.04
CA THR A 382 -36.91 -8.61 -18.91
C THR A 382 -38.25 -8.30 -18.26
N PHE A 383 -38.74 -7.08 -18.47
CA PHE A 383 -40.17 -6.89 -18.54
C PHE A 383 -40.52 -7.07 -20.01
N ASP A 384 -41.25 -8.16 -20.31
CA ASP A 384 -41.67 -8.56 -21.64
C ASP A 384 -42.01 -7.35 -22.51
N ARG A 385 -41.15 -7.07 -23.49
CA ARG A 385 -41.36 -6.09 -24.55
C ARG A 385 -42.29 -6.66 -25.61
N GLN A 386 -43.34 -7.35 -25.16
CA GLN A 386 -44.41 -7.92 -25.96
C GLN A 386 -45.75 -7.51 -25.35
N SER A 387 -45.93 -6.20 -25.18
CA SER A 387 -47.26 -5.62 -25.14
C SER A 387 -47.28 -4.39 -26.05
N SER A 388 -47.69 -4.65 -27.29
CA SER A 388 -48.14 -3.67 -28.26
C SER A 388 -49.37 -2.94 -27.71
N ILE A 389 -49.19 -1.99 -26.81
CA ILE A 389 -50.24 -1.04 -26.43
C ILE A 389 -49.62 0.35 -26.33
N ARG A 390 -49.84 1.09 -27.43
CA ARG A 390 -49.91 2.56 -27.55
C ARG A 390 -49.27 3.37 -26.42
N TYR A 391 -48.24 4.12 -26.80
CA TYR A 391 -47.74 5.33 -26.12
C TYR A 391 -48.88 6.33 -25.85
N SER A 392 -49.65 6.14 -24.79
CA SER A 392 -50.46 7.19 -24.16
C SER A 392 -50.95 6.75 -22.79
N SER A 393 -50.17 6.98 -21.73
CA SER A 393 -50.73 7.21 -20.38
C SER A 393 -49.65 7.72 -19.42
N ARG A 394 -50.11 8.30 -18.30
CA ARG A 394 -49.28 8.71 -17.14
C ARG A 394 -48.31 7.61 -16.66
N ARG A 395 -48.57 6.33 -16.99
CA ARG A 395 -47.73 5.17 -16.68
C ARG A 395 -46.39 5.15 -17.44
N ALA A 396 -46.32 5.74 -18.64
CA ALA A 396 -45.07 5.86 -19.39
C ALA A 396 -44.11 6.87 -18.73
N ARG A 397 -44.65 8.00 -18.25
CA ARG A 397 -43.86 9.01 -17.50
C ARG A 397 -43.35 8.48 -16.16
N THR A 398 -44.11 7.62 -15.48
CA THR A 398 -43.63 6.96 -14.24
C THR A 398 -42.55 5.92 -14.52
N LEU A 399 -42.60 5.21 -15.66
CA LEU A 399 -41.57 4.24 -16.04
C LEU A 399 -40.26 4.92 -16.43
N GLU A 400 -40.33 6.04 -17.14
CA GLU A 400 -39.17 6.87 -17.48
C GLU A 400 -38.55 7.50 -16.22
N SER A 401 -39.37 8.01 -15.30
CA SER A 401 -38.91 8.49 -13.99
C SER A 401 -38.33 7.39 -13.09
N LEU A 402 -38.81 6.15 -13.19
CA LEU A 402 -38.23 5.02 -12.46
C LEU A 402 -36.90 4.60 -13.08
N ALA A 403 -36.81 4.55 -14.41
CA ALA A 403 -35.56 4.25 -15.12
C ALA A 403 -34.47 5.28 -14.79
N SER A 404 -34.80 6.58 -14.73
CA SER A 404 -33.83 7.62 -14.35
C SER A 404 -33.37 7.50 -12.89
N LEU A 405 -34.25 7.10 -11.97
CA LEU A 405 -33.89 6.87 -10.57
C LEU A 405 -32.96 5.65 -10.42
N TYR A 406 -33.22 4.56 -11.15
CA TYR A 406 -32.32 3.40 -11.16
C TYR A 406 -30.97 3.71 -11.80
N GLU A 407 -30.91 4.57 -12.83
CA GLU A 407 -29.65 5.04 -13.42
C GLU A 407 -28.84 5.88 -12.43
N GLU A 408 -29.47 6.80 -11.69
CA GLU A 408 -28.78 7.61 -10.67
C GLU A 408 -28.23 6.75 -9.52
N ASP A 409 -28.97 5.76 -9.05
CA ASP A 409 -28.52 4.86 -7.99
C ASP A 409 -27.36 3.96 -8.46
N ASP A 410 -27.37 3.52 -9.72
CA ASP A 410 -26.25 2.77 -10.31
C ASP A 410 -24.99 3.65 -10.47
N LEU A 411 -25.13 4.94 -10.77
CA LEU A 411 -24.01 5.89 -10.81
C LEU A 411 -23.42 6.13 -9.41
N LYS A 412 -24.26 6.33 -8.38
CA LYS A 412 -23.81 6.45 -6.99
C LYS A 412 -23.07 5.20 -6.53
N LYS A 413 -23.63 4.03 -6.84
CA LYS A 413 -23.00 2.75 -6.53
C LYS A 413 -21.63 2.63 -7.20
N THR A 414 -21.49 3.05 -8.45
CA THR A 414 -20.20 3.05 -9.17
C THR A 414 -19.16 3.94 -8.50
N LEU A 415 -19.57 5.13 -8.01
CA LEU A 415 -18.69 6.04 -7.25
C LEU A 415 -18.22 5.41 -5.93
N GLU A 416 -19.15 4.85 -5.15
CA GLU A 416 -18.83 4.19 -3.89
C GLU A 416 -17.92 2.97 -4.09
N GLU A 417 -18.21 2.15 -5.11
CA GLU A 417 -17.37 1.02 -5.50
C GLU A 417 -15.97 1.47 -5.92
N SER A 418 -15.85 2.59 -6.64
CA SER A 418 -14.54 3.13 -7.04
C SER A 418 -13.72 3.54 -5.82
N ALA A 419 -14.31 4.31 -4.91
CA ALA A 419 -13.62 4.73 -3.68
C ALA A 419 -13.29 3.55 -2.76
N SER A 420 -14.13 2.51 -2.72
CA SER A 420 -13.89 1.29 -1.95
C SER A 420 -12.77 0.44 -2.56
N MET A 421 -12.78 0.28 -3.89
CA MET A 421 -11.76 -0.47 -4.62
C MET A 421 -10.40 0.20 -4.49
N GLN A 422 -10.33 1.51 -4.68
CA GLN A 422 -9.10 2.29 -4.50
C GLN A 422 -8.50 2.00 -3.12
N ARG A 423 -9.26 2.24 -2.04
CA ARG A 423 -8.79 2.01 -0.66
C ARG A 423 -8.30 0.59 -0.39
N THR A 424 -8.98 -0.41 -0.97
CA THR A 424 -8.67 -1.83 -0.74
C THR A 424 -7.37 -2.25 -1.42
N TYR A 425 -7.10 -1.72 -2.62
CA TYR A 425 -5.98 -2.13 -3.48
C TYR A 425 -4.88 -1.08 -3.62
N ASP A 426 -4.97 0.03 -2.88
CA ASP A 426 -4.06 1.18 -2.90
C ASP A 426 -2.58 0.80 -2.72
N LYS A 427 -2.28 -0.36 -2.12
CA LYS A 427 -0.91 -0.86 -1.92
C LYS A 427 -0.23 -1.32 -3.21
N TYR A 428 -1.01 -1.61 -4.23
CA TYR A 428 -0.53 -2.03 -5.54
C TYR A 428 -0.64 -0.93 -6.59
N ILE A 429 -1.18 0.25 -6.25
CA ILE A 429 -1.44 1.33 -7.20
C ILE A 429 -0.23 2.27 -7.26
N ASP A 430 0.32 2.49 -8.45
CA ASP A 430 1.39 3.46 -8.68
C ASP A 430 0.85 4.87 -8.93
N LEU A 431 -0.29 4.98 -9.62
CA LEU A 431 -0.88 6.24 -10.03
C LEU A 431 -2.42 6.19 -10.02
N VAL A 432 -3.06 7.25 -9.52
CA VAL A 432 -4.51 7.42 -9.57
C VAL A 432 -4.84 8.55 -10.54
N ILE A 433 -5.72 8.28 -11.51
CA ILE A 433 -6.21 9.28 -12.46
C ILE A 433 -7.74 9.26 -12.44
N THR A 434 -8.35 10.43 -12.29
CA THR A 434 -9.81 10.58 -12.43
C THR A 434 -10.17 10.85 -13.87
N ASN A 435 -10.89 9.92 -14.51
CA ASN A 435 -11.21 10.04 -15.93
C ASN A 435 -12.38 11.00 -16.18
N ASN A 436 -12.11 12.30 -16.15
CA ASN A 436 -13.08 13.33 -16.52
C ASN A 436 -13.23 13.47 -18.04
N ASP A 437 -12.13 13.24 -18.77
CA ASP A 437 -12.03 13.38 -20.21
C ASP A 437 -11.02 12.35 -20.76
N PHE A 438 -11.38 11.69 -21.87
CA PHE A 438 -10.57 10.61 -22.44
C PHE A 438 -9.25 11.11 -23.02
N ASP A 439 -9.22 12.30 -23.63
CA ASP A 439 -8.00 12.85 -24.26
C ASP A 439 -6.98 13.29 -23.21
N THR A 440 -7.47 13.91 -22.14
CA THR A 440 -6.63 14.36 -21.02
C THR A 440 -6.09 13.17 -20.24
N THR A 441 -6.95 12.20 -19.90
CA THR A 441 -6.56 10.95 -19.23
C THR A 441 -5.54 10.17 -20.05
N PHE A 442 -5.74 10.08 -21.37
CA PHE A 442 -4.79 9.41 -22.26
C PHE A 442 -3.41 10.07 -22.24
N ARG A 443 -3.35 11.41 -22.33
CA ARG A 443 -2.09 12.17 -22.27
C ARG A 443 -1.38 12.00 -20.93
N GLU A 444 -2.13 11.95 -19.82
CA GLU A 444 -1.56 11.70 -18.50
C GLU A 444 -0.96 10.30 -18.40
N ILE A 445 -1.64 9.26 -18.92
CA ILE A 445 -1.10 7.89 -18.97
C ILE A 445 0.19 7.87 -19.80
N VAL A 446 0.20 8.47 -20.99
CA VAL A 446 1.39 8.49 -21.84
C VAL A 446 2.56 9.20 -21.15
N ARG A 447 2.32 10.35 -20.52
CA ARG A 447 3.34 11.08 -19.76
C ARG A 447 3.90 10.24 -18.61
N ALA A 448 3.03 9.53 -17.88
CA ALA A 448 3.44 8.64 -16.80
C ALA A 448 4.30 7.47 -17.32
N LEU A 449 3.99 6.94 -18.50
CA LEU A 449 4.81 5.89 -19.12
C LEU A 449 6.16 6.40 -19.63
N GLU A 450 6.22 7.65 -20.10
CA GLU A 450 7.46 8.30 -20.52
C GLU A 450 8.38 8.57 -19.33
N SER A 451 7.85 9.02 -18.19
CA SER A 451 8.65 9.29 -16.99
C SER A 451 9.37 8.04 -16.47
N LEU A 452 8.78 6.83 -16.63
CA LEU A 452 9.44 5.57 -16.29
C LEU A 452 10.77 5.38 -17.06
N THR A 453 10.86 5.93 -18.27
CA THR A 453 12.05 5.81 -19.13
C THR A 453 13.09 6.91 -18.93
N THR A 454 12.75 7.98 -18.23
CA THR A 454 13.64 9.13 -17.99
C THR A 454 14.05 9.29 -16.53
N GLU A 455 13.21 8.86 -15.59
CA GLU A 455 13.40 9.05 -14.16
C GLU A 455 13.78 7.76 -13.43
N HIS A 456 14.51 7.90 -12.34
CA HIS A 456 14.84 6.76 -11.47
C HIS A 456 13.59 6.28 -10.74
N GLN A 457 13.45 4.97 -10.56
CA GLN A 457 12.26 4.38 -9.97
C GLN A 457 12.57 3.64 -8.67
N TRP A 458 11.68 3.76 -7.68
CA TRP A 458 11.69 2.89 -6.50
C TRP A 458 10.81 1.69 -6.77
N VAL A 459 11.42 0.51 -6.83
CA VAL A 459 10.73 -0.74 -7.14
C VAL A 459 10.95 -1.77 -6.05
N PRO A 460 10.01 -2.69 -5.85
CA PRO A 460 10.16 -3.79 -4.90
C PRO A 460 11.47 -4.55 -5.12
N VAL A 461 12.18 -4.88 -4.04
CA VAL A 461 13.47 -5.60 -4.09
C VAL A 461 13.31 -6.97 -4.76
N ASN A 462 12.20 -7.65 -4.48
CA ASN A 462 11.90 -8.97 -5.06
C ASN A 462 11.78 -8.96 -6.60
N TRP A 463 11.63 -7.80 -7.25
CA TRP A 463 11.60 -7.74 -8.72
C TRP A 463 12.98 -7.87 -9.37
N ILE A 464 14.04 -7.73 -8.60
CA ILE A 464 15.43 -7.70 -9.09
C ILE A 464 16.21 -8.91 -8.63
N TYR A 465 15.96 -9.38 -7.40
CA TYR A 465 16.72 -10.46 -6.75
C TYR A 465 16.00 -11.80 -6.79
#